data_AF-A0AAJ0BTW3-F1
#
_entry.id   AF-A0AAJ0BTW3-F1
#
_cell.length_a   1.000
_cell.length_b   1.000
_cell.length_c   1.000
_cell.angle_alpha   90.00
_cell.angle_beta   90.00
_cell.angle_gamma   90.00
#
_symmetry.space_group_name_H-M   'P 1'
#
loop_
_entity.id
_entity.type
_entity.pdbx_description
1 polymer ?
#
loop_
_entity_poly.entity_id
_entity_poly.type
_entity_poly.pdbx_seq_one_letter_code
_entity_poly.pdbx_strand_id
1 'polypeptide(L)'
;MVFFRKVIAFAVTSLIYLGVHAKPCVPVTPSGSATSTPDAPTSSTPTPTSTASATASIANSGFEDPSEVDGATVWDGAPWIFSTTPSTSSATVMEQDDTTPAHSGEHYLFVSIPNLNNPTSISQTLSGLDTTHQYTLSYYWGLTTKQEIYDSRCHVQVSMDSQVLDNSRIGRNTPYEYFQYKIVFTPPSADPLLTLTFFCDSGYFYGAELLIDDITLTASTPPCTAVDPTPPGTTCGPLGRGQADDAYSFQMPDIGDSSTVQNCALSCAQTPQCETFAYAGNGQGDAGSGDGCVLFSASPDRLGFVELGYGSAYYQLECFLCGGVAP
;
A
#
# COMPACT_ATOMS: atom_id res chain seq x y z
N MET A 1 -11.44 -45.03 -50.22
CA MET A 1 -10.81 -46.38 -50.25
C MET A 1 -9.39 -46.23 -49.73
N VAL A 2 -8.95 -47.14 -48.84
CA VAL A 2 -7.63 -47.21 -48.15
C VAL A 2 -7.51 -46.19 -46.98
N PHE A 3 -7.71 -46.48 -45.69
CA PHE A 3 -7.17 -47.45 -44.69
C PHE A 3 -5.67 -47.31 -44.36
N PHE A 4 -5.34 -46.73 -43.19
CA PHE A 4 -4.20 -46.99 -42.27
C PHE A 4 -4.44 -46.11 -41.02
N ARG A 5 -4.86 -46.53 -39.81
CA ARG A 5 -4.43 -47.54 -38.82
C ARG A 5 -2.94 -47.53 -38.47
N LYS A 6 -2.57 -46.89 -37.34
CA LYS A 6 -1.66 -47.32 -36.24
C LYS A 6 -1.97 -46.41 -35.04
N VAL A 7 -2.37 -46.78 -33.81
CA VAL A 7 -2.12 -47.91 -32.88
C VAL A 7 -0.73 -47.89 -32.22
N ILE A 8 -0.74 -47.38 -30.97
CA ILE A 8 -0.06 -47.79 -29.72
C ILE A 8 1.48 -47.71 -29.60
N ALA A 9 1.95 -47.00 -28.55
CA ALA A 9 2.88 -47.55 -27.56
C ALA A 9 2.86 -46.72 -26.25
N PHE A 10 2.42 -47.38 -25.17
CA PHE A 10 2.63 -46.99 -23.77
C PHE A 10 4.13 -47.12 -23.42
N ALA A 11 4.67 -46.18 -22.65
CA ALA A 11 5.86 -46.40 -21.84
C ALA A 11 5.64 -45.80 -20.44
N VAL A 12 5.38 -46.70 -19.51
CA VAL A 12 5.40 -46.48 -18.06
C VAL A 12 6.85 -46.35 -17.63
N THR A 13 7.19 -45.34 -16.83
CA THR A 13 8.42 -45.37 -16.03
C THR A 13 8.10 -44.89 -14.63
N SER A 14 7.84 -45.87 -13.76
CA SER A 14 7.75 -45.72 -12.32
C SER A 14 9.14 -45.40 -11.78
N LEU A 15 9.29 -44.29 -11.05
CA LEU A 15 10.43 -44.09 -10.15
C LEU A 15 9.94 -44.22 -8.71
N ILE A 16 10.29 -45.34 -8.12
CA ILE A 16 10.15 -45.64 -6.70
C ILE A 16 11.35 -44.98 -6.00
N TYR A 17 11.10 -44.03 -5.11
CA TYR A 17 12.06 -43.66 -4.07
C TYR A 17 11.51 -44.11 -2.72
N LEU A 18 12.02 -45.24 -2.24
CA LEU A 18 11.96 -45.67 -0.85
C LEU A 18 13.27 -45.24 -0.19
N GLY A 19 13.17 -44.29 0.75
CA GLY A 19 14.24 -43.91 1.66
C GLY A 19 13.80 -44.14 3.09
N VAL A 20 14.21 -45.28 3.65
CA VAL A 20 13.98 -45.72 5.02
C VAL A 20 15.07 -45.10 5.92
N HIS A 21 14.72 -44.54 7.07
CA HIS A 21 15.38 -44.72 8.38
C HIS A 21 14.86 -43.71 9.43
N ALA A 22 13.68 -43.96 9.99
CA ALA A 22 13.31 -43.43 11.30
C ALA A 22 13.74 -44.45 12.37
N LYS A 23 14.65 -44.03 13.26
CA LYS A 23 15.06 -44.80 14.45
C LYS A 23 13.92 -44.81 15.48
N PRO A 24 13.77 -45.90 16.28
CA PRO A 24 12.76 -45.97 17.33
C PRO A 24 13.11 -45.04 18.50
N CYS A 25 12.16 -44.18 18.87
CA CYS A 25 12.20 -43.39 20.10
C CYS A 25 12.11 -44.32 21.32
N VAL A 26 13.11 -44.25 22.20
CA VAL A 26 13.11 -44.92 23.51
C VAL A 26 12.30 -44.06 24.49
N PRO A 27 11.42 -44.64 25.33
CA PRO A 27 10.74 -43.89 26.37
C PRO A 27 11.73 -43.54 27.49
N VAL A 28 11.94 -42.25 27.72
CA VAL A 28 12.70 -41.75 28.87
C VAL A 28 11.80 -41.73 30.09
N THR A 29 12.22 -42.49 31.11
CA THR A 29 11.62 -42.57 32.45
C THR A 29 11.82 -41.25 33.21
N PRO A 30 10.82 -40.75 33.96
CA PRO A 30 10.97 -39.52 34.74
C PRO A 30 11.78 -39.80 36.01
N SER A 31 12.79 -38.97 36.28
CA SER A 31 13.50 -38.96 37.55
C SER A 31 13.79 -37.53 37.97
N GLY A 32 13.54 -37.24 39.25
CA GLY A 32 14.14 -36.11 39.94
C GLY A 32 13.25 -34.89 40.11
N SER A 33 12.41 -34.95 41.16
CA SER A 33 11.81 -33.79 41.79
C SER A 33 12.91 -32.84 42.31
N ALA A 34 12.96 -31.63 41.79
CA ALA A 34 13.61 -30.49 42.41
C ALA A 34 12.58 -29.37 42.52
N THR A 35 12.09 -29.17 43.74
CA THR A 35 11.23 -28.06 44.12
C THR A 35 12.05 -26.77 44.09
N SER A 36 11.95 -26.00 43.00
CA SER A 36 12.37 -24.61 42.95
C SER A 36 11.16 -23.71 43.20
N THR A 37 11.30 -22.84 44.21
CA THR A 37 10.39 -21.77 44.57
C THR A 37 10.09 -20.88 43.37
N PRO A 38 8.82 -20.54 43.06
CA PRO A 38 8.52 -19.56 42.03
C PRO A 38 8.83 -18.16 42.57
N ASP A 39 9.82 -17.50 41.97
CA ASP A 39 9.97 -16.05 42.10
C ASP A 39 8.72 -15.38 41.52
N ALA A 40 8.12 -14.49 42.33
CA ALA A 40 6.93 -13.75 41.95
C ALA A 40 7.22 -12.92 40.69
N PRO A 41 6.35 -12.97 39.66
CA PRO A 41 6.51 -12.11 38.50
C PRO A 41 6.32 -10.66 38.96
N THR A 42 7.40 -9.87 38.88
CA THR A 42 7.33 -8.42 39.00
C THR A 42 6.49 -7.91 37.84
N SER A 43 5.21 -7.68 38.12
CA SER A 43 4.25 -7.07 37.21
C SER A 43 4.69 -5.64 36.95
N SER A 44 5.45 -5.43 35.87
CA SER A 44 5.67 -4.11 35.30
C SER A 44 4.36 -3.70 34.65
N THR A 45 3.58 -2.88 35.35
CA THR A 45 2.42 -2.19 34.76
C THR A 45 2.92 -1.46 33.51
N PRO A 46 2.36 -1.74 32.31
CA PRO A 46 2.73 -1.00 31.12
C PRO A 46 2.40 0.47 31.39
N THR A 47 3.41 1.32 31.23
CA THR A 47 3.20 2.77 31.28
C THR A 47 2.22 3.10 30.15
N PRO A 48 1.12 3.83 30.40
CA PRO A 48 0.20 4.19 29.34
C PRO A 48 0.98 5.00 28.30
N THR A 49 1.08 4.44 27.10
CA THR A 49 1.59 5.16 25.93
C THR A 49 0.70 6.37 25.75
N SER A 50 1.27 7.57 25.96
CA SER A 50 0.60 8.84 25.74
C SER A 50 0.06 8.83 24.30
N THR A 51 -1.26 8.82 24.14
CA THR A 51 -1.88 9.04 22.84
C THR A 51 -1.37 10.39 22.34
N ALA A 52 -0.54 10.40 21.30
CA ALA A 52 -0.07 11.62 20.67
C ALA A 52 -1.28 12.53 20.42
N SER A 53 -1.24 13.73 20.97
CA SER A 53 -2.33 14.71 20.81
C SER A 53 -2.26 15.20 19.37
N ALA A 54 -2.98 14.52 18.48
CA ALA A 54 -3.03 14.81 17.06
C ALA A 54 -3.64 16.21 16.84
N THR A 55 -2.79 17.23 16.84
CA THR A 55 -3.10 18.58 16.35
C THR A 55 -2.53 18.82 14.96
N ALA A 56 -1.82 17.84 14.41
CA ALA A 56 -1.35 17.83 13.04
C ALA A 56 -2.54 17.71 12.07
N SER A 57 -2.92 18.82 11.43
CA SER A 57 -3.96 18.85 10.39
C SER A 57 -3.41 19.50 9.13
N ILE A 58 -3.90 19.04 7.97
CA ILE A 58 -3.66 19.70 6.69
C ILE A 58 -4.73 20.80 6.54
N ALA A 59 -4.30 22.04 6.33
CA ALA A 59 -5.23 23.14 6.10
C ALA A 59 -5.79 23.06 4.68
N ASN A 60 -7.08 23.40 4.53
CA ASN A 60 -7.81 23.31 3.26
C ASN A 60 -7.59 21.96 2.55
N SER A 61 -7.79 20.86 3.27
CA SER A 61 -7.47 19.50 2.83
C SER A 61 -8.29 19.03 1.61
N GLY A 62 -9.52 19.52 1.48
CA GLY A 62 -10.44 19.23 0.36
C GLY A 62 -10.65 20.44 -0.57
N PHE A 63 -9.84 21.49 -0.46
CA PHE A 63 -9.95 22.69 -1.31
C PHE A 63 -11.29 23.46 -1.18
N GLU A 64 -12.00 23.29 -0.06
CA GLU A 64 -13.30 23.90 0.27
C GLU A 64 -13.23 25.26 0.98
N ASP A 65 -12.04 25.75 1.28
CA ASP A 65 -11.87 27.09 1.86
C ASP A 65 -11.47 28.11 0.77
N PRO A 66 -12.29 29.14 0.48
CA PRO A 66 -11.93 30.21 -0.43
C PRO A 66 -11.12 31.31 0.28
N SER A 67 -10.37 32.07 -0.51
CA SER A 67 -9.68 33.28 -0.08
C SER A 67 -10.49 34.54 -0.41
N GLU A 68 -10.34 35.60 0.39
CA GLU A 68 -10.83 36.94 0.05
C GLU A 68 -9.70 37.79 -0.55
N VAL A 69 -9.81 38.13 -1.83
CA VAL A 69 -8.84 38.97 -2.55
C VAL A 69 -9.57 40.18 -3.11
N ASP A 70 -9.20 41.38 -2.64
CA ASP A 70 -9.81 42.66 -3.05
C ASP A 70 -11.36 42.69 -2.94
N GLY A 71 -11.91 41.98 -1.95
CA GLY A 71 -13.35 41.89 -1.70
C GLY A 71 -14.10 40.89 -2.60
N ALA A 72 -13.39 40.09 -3.39
CA ALA A 72 -13.94 38.96 -4.13
C ALA A 72 -13.56 37.63 -3.46
N THR A 73 -14.49 36.68 -3.45
CA THR A 73 -14.25 35.28 -3.06
C THR A 73 -13.53 34.57 -4.20
N VAL A 74 -12.36 34.00 -3.92
CA VAL A 74 -11.51 33.32 -4.90
C VAL A 74 -11.15 31.92 -4.39
N TRP A 75 -11.38 30.92 -5.22
CA TRP A 75 -10.99 29.54 -4.99
C TRP A 75 -9.56 29.32 -5.50
N ASP A 76 -8.58 29.75 -4.70
CA ASP A 76 -7.15 29.67 -5.04
C ASP A 76 -6.42 28.49 -4.38
N GLY A 77 -7.10 27.78 -3.48
CA GLY A 77 -6.54 26.63 -2.75
C GLY A 77 -5.60 27.01 -1.62
N ALA A 78 -5.56 28.29 -1.20
CA ALA A 78 -4.75 28.68 -0.04
C ALA A 78 -5.09 27.83 1.20
N PRO A 79 -4.10 27.44 2.03
CA PRO A 79 -2.71 27.89 2.03
C PRO A 79 -1.75 27.05 1.16
N TRP A 80 -2.26 26.22 0.25
CA TRP A 80 -1.39 25.50 -0.68
C TRP A 80 -0.67 26.46 -1.63
N ILE A 81 0.61 26.17 -1.88
CA ILE A 81 1.43 26.89 -2.85
C ILE A 81 1.54 26.02 -4.10
N PHE A 82 1.03 26.52 -5.22
CA PHE A 82 1.12 25.86 -6.52
C PHE A 82 2.38 26.28 -7.25
N SER A 83 3.18 25.32 -7.69
CA SER A 83 4.36 25.53 -8.53
C SER A 83 4.13 24.84 -9.86
N THR A 84 3.99 25.65 -10.90
CA THR A 84 3.75 25.19 -12.27
C THR A 84 4.87 25.67 -13.18
N THR A 85 5.31 24.83 -14.10
CA THR A 85 6.18 25.26 -15.20
C THR A 85 5.40 26.17 -16.15
N PRO A 86 5.87 27.41 -16.42
CA PRO A 86 5.16 28.34 -17.28
C PRO A 86 4.87 27.76 -18.65
N SER A 87 3.65 28.00 -19.15
CA SER A 87 3.14 27.78 -20.52
C SER A 87 2.39 26.49 -20.85
N THR A 88 2.47 25.41 -20.06
CA THR A 88 1.73 24.19 -20.44
C THR A 88 1.03 23.47 -19.29
N SER A 89 1.69 23.21 -18.16
CA SER A 89 1.05 22.50 -17.04
C SER A 89 0.32 23.46 -16.11
N SER A 90 -0.78 23.01 -15.50
CA SER A 90 -1.56 23.82 -14.56
C SER A 90 -2.01 23.01 -13.35
N ALA A 91 -2.17 23.69 -12.22
CA ALA A 91 -2.87 23.24 -11.02
C ALA A 91 -3.86 24.33 -10.64
N THR A 92 -5.13 23.99 -10.54
CA THR A 92 -6.23 24.94 -10.26
C THR A 92 -7.29 24.25 -9.42
N VAL A 93 -7.85 24.95 -8.44
CA VAL A 93 -9.06 24.49 -7.76
C VAL A 93 -10.24 24.66 -8.71
N MET A 94 -11.05 23.61 -8.84
CA MET A 94 -12.24 23.61 -9.68
C MET A 94 -13.46 23.26 -8.85
N GLU A 95 -14.58 23.91 -9.16
CA GLU A 95 -15.90 23.55 -8.65
C GLU A 95 -16.39 22.30 -9.42
N GLN A 96 -17.06 21.39 -8.73
CA GLN A 96 -17.64 20.20 -9.32
C GLN A 96 -18.80 20.51 -10.26
N ASP A 97 -19.07 19.60 -11.18
CA ASP A 97 -20.28 19.60 -11.99
C ASP A 97 -20.82 18.17 -12.19
N ASP A 98 -21.95 18.03 -12.90
CA ASP A 98 -22.60 16.74 -13.17
C ASP A 98 -21.69 15.72 -13.91
N THR A 99 -20.61 16.19 -14.54
CA THR A 99 -19.69 15.37 -15.34
C THR A 99 -18.35 15.12 -14.66
N THR A 100 -17.94 16.00 -13.74
CA THR A 100 -16.68 15.93 -13.01
C THR A 100 -16.96 16.18 -11.52
N PRO A 101 -17.42 15.14 -10.79
CA PRO A 101 -17.70 15.26 -9.36
C PRO A 101 -16.40 15.44 -8.55
N ALA A 102 -16.50 16.19 -7.45
CA ALA A 102 -15.48 16.15 -6.39
C ALA A 102 -15.59 14.81 -5.64
N HIS A 103 -14.53 14.39 -4.95
CA HIS A 103 -14.63 13.19 -4.10
C HIS A 103 -15.46 13.50 -2.86
N SER A 104 -15.21 14.66 -2.24
CA SER A 104 -16.06 15.21 -1.20
C SER A 104 -16.34 16.70 -1.47
N GLY A 105 -17.32 17.27 -0.76
CA GLY A 105 -17.62 18.70 -0.87
C GLY A 105 -18.08 19.15 -2.27
N GLU A 106 -17.61 20.33 -2.68
CA GLU A 106 -17.94 21.01 -3.93
C GLU A 106 -16.72 21.34 -4.79
N HIS A 107 -15.50 21.20 -4.27
CA HIS A 107 -14.27 21.58 -4.95
C HIS A 107 -13.24 20.45 -4.94
N TYR A 108 -12.32 20.50 -5.89
CA TYR A 108 -11.18 19.59 -5.95
C TYR A 108 -10.02 20.30 -6.65
N LEU A 109 -8.81 19.74 -6.52
CA LEU A 109 -7.67 20.20 -7.28
C LEU A 109 -7.62 19.49 -8.64
N PHE A 110 -7.71 20.28 -9.71
CA PHE A 110 -7.47 19.84 -11.08
C PHE A 110 -6.02 20.09 -11.47
N VAL A 111 -5.33 19.04 -11.96
CA VAL A 111 -3.96 19.12 -12.44
C VAL A 111 -3.90 18.70 -13.90
N SER A 112 -3.46 19.59 -14.78
CA SER A 112 -3.21 19.30 -16.19
C SER A 112 -1.73 19.12 -16.46
N ILE A 113 -1.38 17.97 -17.05
CA ILE A 113 -0.03 17.62 -17.50
C ILE A 113 -0.11 17.39 -19.01
N PRO A 114 0.12 18.40 -19.87
CA PRO A 114 -0.06 18.23 -21.32
C PRO A 114 1.15 17.66 -22.05
N ASN A 115 2.33 17.64 -21.42
CA ASN A 115 3.55 17.09 -22.03
C ASN A 115 4.48 16.50 -20.96
N LEU A 116 5.46 15.72 -21.43
CA LEU A 116 6.51 15.16 -20.60
C LEU A 116 7.45 16.25 -20.08
N ASN A 117 8.05 16.03 -18.92
CA ASN A 117 9.11 16.86 -18.29
C ASN A 117 8.66 18.21 -17.69
N ASN A 118 7.36 18.49 -17.64
CA ASN A 118 6.85 19.71 -17.01
C ASN A 118 6.06 19.35 -15.74
N PRO A 119 6.76 19.09 -14.62
CA PRO A 119 6.12 18.75 -13.37
C PRO A 119 5.27 19.93 -12.88
N THR A 120 4.11 19.59 -12.34
CA THR A 120 3.31 20.50 -11.52
C THR A 120 3.41 20.02 -10.09
N SER A 121 3.48 20.93 -9.11
CA SER A 121 3.44 20.53 -7.72
C SER A 121 2.57 21.45 -6.87
N ILE A 122 2.02 20.89 -5.79
CA ILE A 122 1.42 21.64 -4.69
C ILE A 122 2.23 21.40 -3.43
N SER A 123 2.32 22.41 -2.57
CA SER A 123 3.06 22.28 -1.32
C SER A 123 2.42 23.07 -0.17
N GLN A 124 2.59 22.57 1.04
CA GLN A 124 2.13 23.21 2.27
C GLN A 124 3.11 22.87 3.40
N THR A 125 3.45 23.86 4.23
CA THR A 125 4.20 23.60 5.46
C THR A 125 3.24 23.05 6.50
N LEU A 126 3.53 21.84 6.98
CA LEU A 126 2.81 21.24 8.10
C LEU A 126 3.37 21.81 9.40
N SER A 127 2.62 21.74 10.50
CA SER A 127 3.10 22.25 11.79
C SER A 127 2.79 21.33 12.95
N GLY A 128 3.71 21.32 13.93
CA GLY A 128 3.51 20.60 15.19
C GLY A 128 3.50 19.08 15.07
N LEU A 129 4.21 18.52 14.10
CA LEU A 129 4.40 17.07 14.00
C LEU A 129 5.40 16.59 15.07
N ASP A 130 5.13 15.44 15.68
CA ASP A 130 6.07 14.79 16.58
C ASP A 130 6.98 13.85 15.78
N THR A 131 8.26 14.20 15.69
CA THR A 131 9.28 13.44 14.93
C THR A 131 9.57 12.05 15.50
N THR A 132 8.99 11.69 16.65
CA THR A 132 9.12 10.36 17.25
C THR A 132 7.92 9.45 16.97
N HIS A 133 6.86 9.98 16.36
CA HIS A 133 5.65 9.25 16.01
C HIS A 133 5.54 9.04 14.49
N GLN A 134 4.81 8.00 14.12
CA GLN A 134 4.47 7.76 12.72
C GLN A 134 3.15 8.43 12.38
N TYR A 135 3.01 8.80 11.11
CA TYR A 135 1.82 9.42 10.56
C TYR A 135 1.44 8.74 9.25
N THR A 136 0.15 8.72 8.97
CA THR A 136 -0.41 8.29 7.69
C THR A 136 -0.88 9.54 6.97
N LEU A 137 -0.20 9.88 5.87
CA LEU A 137 -0.70 10.80 4.86
C LEU A 137 -1.63 10.01 3.93
N SER A 138 -2.78 10.57 3.57
CA SER A 138 -3.61 10.01 2.51
C SER A 138 -4.21 11.10 1.63
N TYR A 139 -4.54 10.76 0.40
CA TYR A 139 -5.25 11.63 -0.54
C TYR A 139 -6.03 10.78 -1.53
N TYR A 140 -7.09 11.34 -2.10
CA TYR A 140 -7.81 10.72 -3.20
C TYR A 140 -7.29 11.27 -4.52
N TRP A 141 -7.20 10.39 -5.52
CA TRP A 141 -6.85 10.78 -6.88
C TRP A 141 -7.75 10.11 -7.91
N GLY A 142 -8.00 10.80 -9.02
CA GLY A 142 -8.74 10.29 -10.16
C GLY A 142 -8.18 10.81 -11.48
N LEU A 143 -8.71 10.34 -12.60
CA LEU A 143 -8.38 10.86 -13.93
C LEU A 143 -9.66 11.29 -14.65
N THR A 144 -9.55 12.31 -15.51
CA THR A 144 -10.65 12.65 -16.42
C THR A 144 -10.70 11.69 -17.62
N THR A 145 -11.55 12.01 -18.61
CA THR A 145 -11.51 11.35 -19.92
C THR A 145 -10.17 11.56 -20.65
N LYS A 146 -9.40 12.59 -20.32
CA LYS A 146 -8.06 12.85 -20.88
C LYS A 146 -6.98 12.12 -20.07
N GLN A 147 -6.87 10.83 -20.37
CA GLN A 147 -5.90 9.91 -19.76
C GLN A 147 -5.08 9.21 -20.84
N GLU A 148 -4.40 9.98 -21.68
CA GLU A 148 -3.61 9.50 -22.82
C GLU A 148 -2.21 9.00 -22.36
N ILE A 149 -2.25 8.16 -21.33
CA ILE A 149 -1.13 7.55 -20.60
C ILE A 149 -0.92 6.14 -21.15
N TYR A 150 -0.42 6.01 -22.39
CA TYR A 150 -0.29 4.72 -23.07
C TYR A 150 0.93 3.94 -22.57
N ASP A 151 2.13 4.43 -22.91
CA ASP A 151 3.42 3.85 -22.48
C ASP A 151 4.11 4.72 -21.43
N SER A 152 3.56 5.89 -21.15
CA SER A 152 4.13 6.84 -20.18
C SER A 152 3.88 6.37 -18.75
N ARG A 153 4.82 6.74 -17.89
CA ARG A 153 4.70 6.50 -16.44
C ARG A 153 4.40 7.84 -15.81
N CYS A 154 3.12 8.11 -15.61
CA CYS A 154 2.69 9.24 -14.79
C CYS A 154 2.79 8.87 -13.33
N HIS A 155 3.15 9.83 -12.49
CA HIS A 155 3.39 9.63 -11.07
C HIS A 155 2.83 10.77 -10.23
N VAL A 156 2.43 10.43 -9.02
CA VAL A 156 2.38 11.38 -7.90
C VAL A 156 3.56 11.07 -6.98
N GLN A 157 4.55 11.95 -6.96
CA GLN A 157 5.64 11.88 -5.99
C GLN A 157 5.30 12.71 -4.76
N VAL A 158 5.35 12.07 -3.60
CA VAL A 158 5.15 12.73 -2.31
C VAL A 158 6.50 12.88 -1.63
N SER A 159 6.79 14.09 -1.16
CA SER A 159 8.02 14.38 -0.42
C SER A 159 7.77 15.28 0.80
N MET A 160 8.66 15.17 1.79
CA MET A 160 8.74 16.05 2.96
C MET A 160 10.17 16.54 3.15
N ASP A 161 10.39 17.85 3.24
CA ASP A 161 11.73 18.46 3.39
C ASP A 161 12.77 17.94 2.38
N SER A 162 12.33 17.69 1.14
CA SER A 162 13.11 17.07 0.04
C SER A 162 13.34 15.56 0.13
N GLN A 163 12.94 14.89 1.22
CA GLN A 163 12.93 13.43 1.28
C GLN A 163 11.71 12.92 0.52
N VAL A 164 11.94 12.13 -0.54
CA VAL A 164 10.86 11.40 -1.21
C VAL A 164 10.34 10.32 -0.26
N LEU A 165 9.07 10.43 0.11
CA LEU A 165 8.37 9.42 0.90
C LEU A 165 7.87 8.31 0.00
N ASP A 166 7.32 8.69 -1.16
CA ASP A 166 6.77 7.76 -2.12
C ASP A 166 6.73 8.35 -3.55
N ASN A 167 6.65 7.46 -4.55
CA ASN A 167 6.53 7.80 -5.96
C ASN A 167 5.51 6.88 -6.66
N SER A 168 4.23 7.13 -6.40
CA SER A 168 3.10 6.33 -6.85
C SER A 168 2.89 6.44 -8.35
N ARG A 169 2.83 5.29 -9.05
CA ARG A 169 2.53 5.25 -10.47
C ARG A 169 1.02 5.34 -10.71
N ILE A 170 0.64 6.25 -11.59
CA ILE A 170 -0.74 6.48 -12.05
C ILE A 170 -0.98 5.68 -13.32
N GLY A 171 -1.96 4.79 -13.27
CA GLY A 171 -2.46 4.04 -14.42
C GLY A 171 -3.79 4.58 -14.92
N ARG A 172 -4.16 4.20 -16.15
CA ARG A 172 -5.51 4.46 -16.68
C ARG A 172 -6.56 3.78 -15.81
N ASN A 173 -7.67 4.47 -15.56
CA ASN A 173 -8.78 4.00 -14.74
C ASN A 173 -10.12 4.37 -15.38
N THR A 174 -11.22 4.01 -14.72
CA THR A 174 -12.54 4.55 -15.08
C THR A 174 -12.49 6.07 -14.89
N PRO A 175 -12.81 6.87 -15.92
CA PRO A 175 -12.85 8.33 -15.76
C PRO A 175 -13.73 8.74 -14.59
N TYR A 176 -13.25 9.73 -13.82
CA TYR A 176 -13.92 10.33 -12.68
C TYR A 176 -14.13 9.41 -11.47
N GLU A 177 -13.52 8.22 -11.49
CA GLU A 177 -13.44 7.35 -10.32
C GLU A 177 -12.23 7.77 -9.46
N TYR A 178 -12.47 7.94 -8.17
CA TYR A 178 -11.43 8.28 -7.20
C TYR A 178 -10.89 7.03 -6.50
N PHE A 179 -9.59 7.04 -6.30
CA PHE A 179 -8.83 6.00 -5.61
C PHE A 179 -8.09 6.64 -4.45
N GLN A 180 -8.13 6.00 -3.28
CA GLN A 180 -7.39 6.48 -2.13
C GLN A 180 -5.94 6.01 -2.22
N TYR A 181 -5.00 6.92 -1.99
CA TYR A 181 -3.60 6.62 -1.76
C TYR A 181 -3.21 6.94 -0.32
N LYS A 182 -2.35 6.12 0.29
CA LYS A 182 -1.90 6.26 1.68
C LYS A 182 -0.38 6.11 1.72
N ILE A 183 0.27 6.78 2.66
CA ILE A 183 1.71 6.73 2.90
C ILE A 183 1.94 6.79 4.41
N VAL A 184 2.61 5.79 4.97
CA VAL A 184 3.05 5.80 6.37
C VAL A 184 4.49 6.29 6.46
N PHE A 185 4.76 7.29 7.30
CA PHE A 185 6.09 7.88 7.44
C PHE A 185 6.35 8.38 8.87
N THR A 186 7.62 8.61 9.19
CA THR A 186 8.04 9.38 10.39
C THR A 186 8.50 10.76 9.92
N PRO A 187 7.97 11.87 10.47
CA PRO A 187 8.31 13.21 10.03
C PRO A 187 9.82 13.50 10.17
N PRO A 188 10.47 14.08 9.14
CA PRO A 188 11.89 14.44 9.22
C PRO A 188 12.13 15.64 10.14
N SER A 189 11.11 16.48 10.36
CA SER A 189 11.12 17.65 11.24
C SER A 189 9.72 17.88 11.82
N ALA A 190 9.60 18.81 12.78
CA ALA A 190 8.31 19.14 13.39
C ALA A 190 7.39 19.97 12.47
N ASP A 191 7.99 20.74 11.55
CA ASP A 191 7.26 21.62 10.64
C ASP A 191 7.70 21.38 9.18
N PRO A 192 7.54 20.15 8.63
CA PRO A 192 8.08 19.82 7.33
C PRO A 192 7.27 20.44 6.19
N LEU A 193 7.94 20.71 5.07
CA LEU A 193 7.29 21.09 3.81
C LEU A 193 6.80 19.82 3.09
N LEU A 194 5.49 19.57 3.13
CA LEU A 194 4.84 18.54 2.31
C LEU A 194 4.74 19.03 0.87
N THR A 195 5.17 18.22 -0.10
CA THR A 195 5.05 18.50 -1.53
C THR A 195 4.51 17.28 -2.27
N LEU A 196 3.43 17.47 -3.03
CA LEU A 196 2.93 16.51 -4.02
C LEU A 196 3.35 17.01 -5.40
N THR A 197 4.14 16.22 -6.13
CA THR A 197 4.62 16.52 -7.47
C THR A 197 4.02 15.56 -8.49
N PHE A 198 3.36 16.11 -9.49
CA PHE A 198 2.70 15.40 -10.57
C PHE A 198 3.54 15.51 -11.83
N PHE A 199 3.97 14.37 -12.37
CA PHE A 199 4.77 14.36 -13.59
C PHE A 199 4.61 13.04 -14.34
N CYS A 200 4.95 13.04 -15.63
CA CYS A 200 5.04 11.83 -16.41
C CYS A 200 6.46 11.70 -16.98
N ASP A 201 7.05 10.51 -16.82
CA ASP A 201 8.33 10.17 -17.41
C ASP A 201 8.14 9.25 -18.63
N SER A 202 8.92 9.53 -19.67
CA SER A 202 9.11 8.70 -20.86
C SER A 202 7.83 8.30 -21.65
N GLY A 203 8.00 7.60 -22.76
CA GLY A 203 6.90 7.02 -23.54
C GLY A 203 6.11 7.98 -24.44
N TYR A 204 5.10 7.43 -25.12
CA TYR A 204 4.13 8.23 -25.86
C TYR A 204 3.10 8.82 -24.88
N PHE A 205 2.96 10.15 -24.92
CA PHE A 205 2.12 10.91 -24.01
C PHE A 205 1.49 12.10 -24.74
N TYR A 206 0.17 12.21 -24.66
CA TYR A 206 -0.60 13.30 -25.28
C TYR A 206 -1.33 14.18 -24.24
N GLY A 207 -1.24 13.78 -22.97
CA GLY A 207 -1.71 14.55 -21.84
C GLY A 207 -2.40 13.68 -20.79
N ALA A 208 -2.36 14.13 -19.55
CA ALA A 208 -3.14 13.59 -18.46
C ALA A 208 -3.77 14.75 -17.67
N GLU A 209 -4.99 14.52 -17.21
CA GLU A 209 -5.70 15.39 -16.29
C GLU A 209 -6.05 14.59 -15.04
N LEU A 210 -5.51 15.04 -13.91
CA LEU A 210 -5.67 14.40 -12.62
C LEU A 210 -6.61 15.23 -11.76
N LEU A 211 -7.38 14.51 -10.95
CA LEU A 211 -8.22 15.06 -9.89
C LEU A 211 -7.56 14.68 -8.57
N ILE A 212 -7.39 15.63 -7.64
CA ILE A 212 -6.84 15.38 -6.30
C ILE A 212 -7.79 15.99 -5.28
N ASP A 213 -8.07 15.26 -4.21
CA ASP A 213 -9.00 15.68 -3.17
C ASP A 213 -8.67 15.02 -1.81
N ASP A 214 -9.25 15.54 -0.73
CA ASP A 214 -9.22 14.99 0.63
C ASP A 214 -7.82 14.58 1.14
N ILE A 215 -6.88 15.53 1.11
CA ILE A 215 -5.53 15.31 1.61
C ILE A 215 -5.54 15.32 3.14
N THR A 216 -5.38 14.16 3.76
CA THR A 216 -5.49 13.98 5.21
C THR A 216 -4.19 13.50 5.82
N LEU A 217 -3.94 13.91 7.07
CA LEU A 217 -2.82 13.46 7.88
C LEU A 217 -3.35 12.99 9.23
N THR A 218 -3.04 11.76 9.60
CA THR A 218 -3.44 11.19 10.88
C THR A 218 -2.25 10.55 11.58
N ALA A 219 -2.24 10.58 12.92
CA ALA A 219 -1.25 9.82 13.66
C ALA A 219 -1.43 8.33 13.32
N SER A 220 -0.35 7.67 12.90
CA SER A 220 -0.36 6.26 12.53
C SER A 220 0.05 5.42 13.71
N THR A 221 -0.63 4.30 13.88
CA THR A 221 -0.11 3.22 14.72
C THR A 221 1.12 2.64 14.03
N PRO A 222 2.22 2.36 14.75
CA PRO A 222 3.43 1.87 14.11
C PRO A 222 3.15 0.63 13.24
N PRO A 223 3.74 0.55 12.05
CA PRO A 223 3.53 -0.51 11.10
C PRO A 223 3.93 -1.83 11.74
N CYS A 224 3.35 -2.89 11.20
CA CYS A 224 3.62 -4.23 11.65
C CYS A 224 5.11 -4.53 11.53
N THR A 225 5.74 -4.97 12.61
CA THR A 225 7.14 -5.39 12.58
C THR A 225 7.20 -6.91 12.44
N ALA A 226 7.99 -7.41 11.49
CA ALA A 226 8.18 -8.85 11.34
C ALA A 226 8.75 -9.45 12.63
N VAL A 227 8.19 -10.57 13.08
CA VAL A 227 8.64 -11.27 14.29
C VAL A 227 9.88 -12.10 13.97
N ASP A 228 10.91 -11.94 14.79
CA ASP A 228 12.14 -12.72 14.74
C ASP A 228 12.45 -13.31 16.14
N PRO A 229 12.48 -14.66 16.30
CA PRO A 229 12.29 -15.67 15.26
C PRO A 229 10.83 -15.80 14.82
N THR A 230 10.65 -16.23 13.58
CA THR A 230 9.34 -16.59 13.02
C THR A 230 8.60 -17.60 13.93
N PRO A 231 7.30 -17.39 14.22
CA PRO A 231 6.55 -18.33 15.04
C PRO A 231 6.51 -19.76 14.48
N PRO A 232 6.48 -20.79 15.33
CA PRO A 232 6.35 -22.17 14.86
C PRO A 232 5.02 -22.40 14.10
N GLY A 233 5.10 -22.99 12.91
CA GLY A 233 3.93 -23.36 12.11
C GLY A 233 3.36 -22.23 11.25
N THR A 234 3.99 -21.05 11.23
CA THR A 234 3.61 -19.96 10.33
C THR A 234 4.48 -19.95 9.08
N THR A 235 3.93 -19.47 7.97
CA THR A 235 4.68 -19.22 6.74
C THR A 235 4.86 -17.72 6.49
N CYS A 236 6.10 -17.27 6.65
CA CYS A 236 6.46 -15.85 6.71
C CYS A 236 7.44 -15.43 5.61
N GLY A 237 7.10 -15.70 4.35
CA GLY A 237 8.00 -15.45 3.23
C GLY A 237 7.57 -16.15 1.94
N PRO A 238 8.41 -16.13 0.88
CA PRO A 238 8.03 -16.60 -0.44
C PRO A 238 7.62 -18.06 -0.45
N LEU A 239 6.31 -18.28 -0.38
CA LEU A 239 5.64 -19.38 -1.04
C LEU A 239 5.32 -18.91 -2.45
N GLY A 240 5.49 -19.79 -3.43
CA GLY A 240 5.33 -19.45 -4.84
C GLY A 240 3.91 -19.06 -5.25
N ARG A 241 3.67 -19.10 -6.55
CA ARG A 241 2.38 -18.74 -7.16
C ARG A 241 1.23 -19.61 -6.61
N GLY A 242 0.13 -18.98 -6.20
CA GLY A 242 -1.13 -19.68 -5.92
C GLY A 242 -1.53 -20.55 -7.12
N GLN A 243 -1.78 -21.84 -6.88
CA GLN A 243 -2.03 -22.78 -7.97
C GLN A 243 -3.47 -22.78 -8.48
N ALA A 244 -4.37 -22.05 -7.82
CA ALA A 244 -5.78 -22.26 -7.99
C ALA A 244 -6.49 -21.00 -8.52
N ASP A 245 -7.31 -21.20 -9.56
CA ASP A 245 -8.20 -20.21 -10.15
C ASP A 245 -9.20 -19.63 -9.13
N ASP A 246 -9.30 -20.23 -7.94
CA ASP A 246 -10.13 -19.81 -6.81
C ASP A 246 -9.49 -18.77 -5.89
N ALA A 247 -8.17 -18.52 -5.97
CA ALA A 247 -7.49 -17.54 -5.11
C ALA A 247 -8.08 -16.13 -5.29
N TYR A 248 -8.52 -15.79 -6.50
CA TYR A 248 -9.21 -14.55 -6.80
C TYR A 248 -10.57 -14.41 -6.09
N SER A 249 -11.23 -15.52 -5.73
CA SER A 249 -12.50 -15.47 -4.99
C SER A 249 -12.33 -15.08 -3.52
N PHE A 250 -11.10 -15.20 -3.00
CA PHE A 250 -10.74 -14.78 -1.64
C PHE A 250 -10.09 -13.40 -1.60
N GLN A 251 -9.78 -12.81 -2.77
CA GLN A 251 -9.17 -11.50 -2.86
C GLN A 251 -10.12 -10.45 -2.29
N MET A 252 -9.56 -9.61 -1.43
CA MET A 252 -10.28 -8.50 -0.83
C MET A 252 -9.92 -7.21 -1.58
N PRO A 253 -10.84 -6.22 -1.65
CA PRO A 253 -10.47 -4.89 -2.10
C PRO A 253 -9.34 -4.39 -1.20
N ASP A 254 -8.21 -4.01 -1.79
CA ASP A 254 -7.16 -3.37 -1.02
C ASP A 254 -7.64 -1.98 -0.59
N ILE A 255 -7.65 -1.75 0.72
CA ILE A 255 -8.08 -0.49 1.34
C ILE A 255 -6.88 0.35 1.83
N GLY A 256 -5.65 -0.12 1.59
CA GLY A 256 -4.45 0.41 2.23
C GLY A 256 -3.26 0.60 1.28
N ASP A 257 -2.25 1.28 1.81
CA ASP A 257 -0.96 1.50 1.15
C ASP A 257 -0.20 0.18 0.98
N SER A 258 0.25 -0.09 -0.24
CA SER A 258 1.04 -1.25 -0.65
C SER A 258 2.55 -1.00 -0.75
N SER A 259 3.05 0.13 -0.26
CA SER A 259 4.45 0.53 -0.45
C SER A 259 5.48 -0.41 0.21
N THR A 260 5.14 -1.05 1.33
CA THR A 260 6.03 -1.98 2.06
C THR A 260 5.32 -3.23 2.57
N VAL A 261 6.07 -4.31 2.82
CA VAL A 261 5.54 -5.55 3.43
C VAL A 261 4.86 -5.26 4.77
N GLN A 262 5.45 -4.38 5.58
CA GLN A 262 4.97 -4.00 6.90
C GLN A 262 3.67 -3.19 6.84
N ASN A 263 3.53 -2.30 5.86
CA ASN A 263 2.28 -1.59 5.61
C ASN A 263 1.21 -2.55 5.08
N CYS A 264 1.58 -3.48 4.21
CA CYS A 264 0.66 -4.51 3.72
C CYS A 264 0.15 -5.42 4.84
N ALA A 265 1.04 -5.80 5.78
CA ALA A 265 0.66 -6.50 7.00
C ALA A 265 -0.30 -5.67 7.87
N LEU A 266 -0.07 -4.36 8.00
CA LEU A 266 -0.96 -3.47 8.77
C LEU A 266 -2.33 -3.34 8.12
N SER A 267 -2.37 -3.16 6.80
CA SER A 267 -3.60 -3.15 6.02
C SER A 267 -4.38 -4.44 6.22
N CYS A 268 -3.71 -5.59 6.18
CA CYS A 268 -4.35 -6.88 6.48
C CYS A 268 -4.86 -6.92 7.94
N ALA A 269 -4.05 -6.53 8.93
CA ALA A 269 -4.44 -6.58 10.34
C ALA A 269 -5.64 -5.67 10.69
N GLN A 270 -5.81 -4.57 9.94
CA GLN A 270 -6.93 -3.64 10.12
C GLN A 270 -8.17 -4.03 9.30
N THR A 271 -8.03 -4.91 8.30
CA THR A 271 -9.12 -5.32 7.43
C THR A 271 -9.87 -6.50 8.06
N PRO A 272 -11.16 -6.36 8.42
CA PRO A 272 -11.92 -7.47 8.96
C PRO A 272 -11.92 -8.65 7.99
N GLN A 273 -11.63 -9.85 8.48
CA GLN A 273 -11.56 -11.11 7.71
C GLN A 273 -10.28 -11.31 6.88
N CYS A 274 -9.30 -10.39 6.89
CA CYS A 274 -8.01 -10.68 6.25
C CYS A 274 -7.24 -11.73 7.06
N GLU A 275 -6.81 -12.80 6.39
CA GLU A 275 -6.03 -13.89 7.00
C GLU A 275 -4.57 -13.92 6.50
N THR A 276 -4.31 -13.39 5.30
CA THR A 276 -2.98 -13.38 4.67
C THR A 276 -2.89 -12.29 3.61
N PHE A 277 -1.67 -11.95 3.20
CA PHE A 277 -1.45 -11.01 2.12
C PHE A 277 -0.31 -11.46 1.20
N ALA A 278 -0.36 -11.03 -0.05
CA ALA A 278 0.77 -11.09 -0.99
C ALA A 278 1.44 -9.72 -1.05
N TYR A 279 2.76 -9.72 -1.10
CA TYR A 279 3.54 -8.53 -1.42
C TYR A 279 4.53 -8.85 -2.54
N ALA A 280 4.45 -8.08 -3.62
CA ALA A 280 5.41 -8.11 -4.71
C ALA A 280 6.32 -6.88 -4.61
N GLY A 281 7.46 -7.04 -3.92
CA GLY A 281 8.44 -5.97 -3.83
C GLY A 281 9.18 -5.75 -5.14
N ASN A 282 9.37 -4.49 -5.52
CA ASN A 282 10.30 -4.01 -6.55
C ASN A 282 9.93 -4.29 -8.03
N GLY A 283 8.71 -3.99 -8.46
CA GLY A 283 8.42 -3.75 -9.88
C GLY A 283 8.67 -4.93 -10.84
N GLN A 284 8.80 -6.15 -10.31
CA GLN A 284 8.93 -7.39 -11.10
C GLN A 284 7.58 -8.11 -11.28
N GLY A 285 6.47 -7.49 -10.87
CA GLY A 285 5.13 -7.91 -11.28
C GLY A 285 4.94 -7.62 -12.77
N ASP A 286 4.68 -8.66 -13.55
CA ASP A 286 4.31 -8.55 -14.96
C ASP A 286 3.27 -7.44 -15.17
N ALA A 287 3.52 -6.62 -16.19
CA ALA A 287 2.73 -5.48 -16.62
C ALA A 287 1.20 -5.66 -16.39
N GLY A 288 0.65 -4.98 -15.38
CA GLY A 288 -0.81 -4.88 -15.21
C GLY A 288 -1.30 -4.56 -13.79
N SER A 289 -0.56 -4.96 -12.76
CA SER A 289 -0.85 -4.63 -11.37
C SER A 289 0.40 -3.99 -10.77
N GLY A 290 0.30 -2.74 -10.31
CA GLY A 290 1.40 -2.01 -9.68
C GLY A 290 2.02 -2.77 -8.50
N ASP A 291 3.10 -2.23 -7.94
CA ASP A 291 3.68 -2.69 -6.67
C ASP A 291 2.54 -2.92 -5.65
N GLY A 292 2.20 -4.19 -5.44
CA GLY A 292 0.83 -4.56 -5.11
C GLY A 292 0.78 -5.43 -3.88
N CYS A 293 0.34 -4.83 -2.78
CA CYS A 293 -0.22 -5.54 -1.66
C CYS A 293 -1.53 -6.15 -2.15
N VAL A 294 -1.74 -7.44 -1.89
CA VAL A 294 -3.02 -8.08 -2.18
C VAL A 294 -3.47 -8.77 -0.92
N LEU A 295 -4.62 -8.37 -0.40
CA LEU A 295 -5.22 -8.92 0.81
C LEU A 295 -6.11 -10.12 0.47
N PHE A 296 -6.08 -11.15 1.32
CA PHE A 296 -6.90 -12.34 1.13
C PHE A 296 -7.63 -12.73 2.43
N SER A 297 -8.86 -13.19 2.26
CA SER A 297 -9.72 -13.68 3.35
C SER A 297 -9.54 -15.17 3.68
N ALA A 298 -8.43 -15.77 3.26
CA ALA A 298 -8.15 -17.18 3.46
C ALA A 298 -6.66 -17.43 3.70
N SER A 299 -6.34 -18.36 4.60
CA SER A 299 -4.96 -18.73 4.93
C SER A 299 -4.14 -19.28 3.74
N PRO A 300 -2.81 -19.30 3.85
CA PRO A 300 -1.94 -19.83 2.82
C PRO A 300 -2.30 -21.23 2.28
N ASP A 301 -2.58 -22.16 3.18
CA ASP A 301 -2.93 -23.53 2.78
C ASP A 301 -4.24 -23.59 1.98
N ARG A 302 -5.19 -22.70 2.29
CA ARG A 302 -6.50 -22.64 1.62
C ARG A 302 -6.43 -22.05 0.22
N LEU A 303 -5.46 -21.17 -0.02
CA LEU A 303 -5.20 -20.58 -1.33
C LEU A 303 -4.42 -21.53 -2.26
N GLY A 304 -4.10 -22.74 -1.78
CA GLY A 304 -3.39 -23.75 -2.56
C GLY A 304 -1.99 -23.30 -2.95
N PHE A 305 -1.29 -22.59 -2.05
CA PHE A 305 0.07 -22.15 -2.32
C PHE A 305 1.05 -23.31 -2.45
N VAL A 306 2.05 -23.12 -3.30
CA VAL A 306 3.13 -24.08 -3.53
C VAL A 306 4.44 -23.33 -3.47
N GLU A 307 5.40 -23.80 -2.70
CA GLU A 307 6.75 -23.23 -2.62
C GLU A 307 7.41 -23.26 -4.00
N LEU A 308 7.44 -22.13 -4.70
CA LEU A 308 8.22 -21.94 -5.93
C LEU A 308 9.30 -20.93 -5.60
N GLY A 309 10.53 -21.19 -6.01
CA GLY A 309 11.67 -20.32 -5.76
C GLY A 309 11.64 -18.95 -6.46
N TYR A 310 10.53 -18.58 -7.10
CA TYR A 310 10.34 -17.32 -7.84
C TYR A 310 8.86 -16.89 -7.78
N GLY A 311 8.56 -15.64 -7.41
CA GLY A 311 7.20 -15.06 -7.39
C GLY A 311 6.95 -14.05 -6.26
N SER A 312 5.70 -13.57 -6.13
CA SER A 312 5.24 -12.75 -5.00
C SER A 312 5.42 -13.51 -3.69
N ALA A 313 5.79 -12.80 -2.62
CA ALA A 313 5.90 -13.42 -1.30
C ALA A 313 4.55 -13.30 -0.57
N TYR A 314 4.06 -14.43 -0.06
CA TYR A 314 2.85 -14.49 0.77
C TYR A 314 3.22 -14.53 2.25
N TYR A 315 2.42 -13.85 3.06
CA TYR A 315 2.74 -13.57 4.44
C TYR A 315 1.48 -13.71 5.31
N GLN A 316 1.59 -14.52 6.37
CA GLN A 316 0.56 -14.61 7.40
C GLN A 316 0.67 -13.44 8.39
N LEU A 317 -0.45 -13.05 9.01
CA LEU A 317 -0.46 -11.97 10.00
C LEU A 317 0.35 -12.29 11.25
N GLU A 318 0.38 -13.56 11.68
CA GLU A 318 1.14 -14.01 12.85
C GLU A 318 2.66 -13.81 12.68
N CYS A 319 3.11 -13.62 11.45
CA CYS A 319 4.48 -13.26 11.13
C CYS A 319 4.86 -11.84 11.56
N PHE A 320 3.89 -11.03 11.98
CA PHE A 320 4.11 -9.63 12.34
C PHE A 320 3.45 -9.24 13.67
N LEU A 321 4.07 -8.30 14.37
CA LEU A 321 3.49 -7.61 15.52
C LEU A 321 3.05 -6.21 15.09
N CYS A 322 1.74 -6.00 15.02
CA CYS A 322 1.11 -4.74 14.65
C CYS A 322 0.73 -3.96 15.92
N GLY A 323 1.17 -2.71 16.04
CA GLY A 323 0.82 -1.89 17.20
C GLY A 323 -0.69 -1.67 17.28
N GLY A 324 -1.30 -1.89 18.45
CA GLY A 324 -2.70 -1.52 18.73
C GLY A 324 -3.78 -2.50 18.26
N VAL A 325 -3.42 -3.62 17.62
CA VAL A 325 -4.33 -4.72 17.29
C VAL A 325 -3.75 -5.97 17.93
N ALA A 326 -4.38 -6.49 18.98
CA ALA A 326 -4.02 -7.82 19.47
C ALA A 326 -4.44 -8.86 18.42
N PRO A 327 -3.59 -9.86 18.12
CA PRO A 327 -3.96 -10.94 17.21
C PRO A 327 -5.19 -11.71 17.69
#